data_AF-A0A1G6ZS70-F1
#
_entry.id   AF-A0A1G6ZS70-F1
#
_cell.length_a   1.000
_cell.length_b   1.000
_cell.length_c   1.000
_cell.angle_alpha   90.00
_cell.angle_beta   90.00
_cell.angle_gamma   90.00
#
_symmetry.space_group_name_H-M   'P 1'
#
loop_
_entity.id
_entity.type
_entity.pdbx_description
1 polymer ?
#
loop_
_entity_poly.entity_id
_entity_poly.type
_entity_poly.pdbx_seq_one_letter_code
_entity_poly.pdbx_strand_id
1 'polypeptide(L)'
;MQLTLSFGSLSAPIVAIAVARASDNPMSSFEIGACVLAGLIGIVTVQTIGARRLGRGRPSVGVLGRMGLGRRTARSECKRIDTKIKDPSDVQRDSRATIVDVKQNSEDRDRAVHDLAHGPGSDEVSRWTLRSTIQDRYLDQAHRLAMAVEYRRCSPMEASEALVLFALDCANGPFSRLEAARLIAEETQQRLAILVIATAADVDAECRLEAAIALNPLAPRDAEEALKRLATDAMVSFGVRLEAARHWALVNRTAAVEVLWQIVGSTEVPWMWRIAAAAELVVLRVRAAYKVLYEWMESRELPEEVRDHLFVTLRKLDELRTA
;
A
#
# COMPACT_ATOMS: atom_id res chain seq x y z
N MET A 1 32.37 -31.21 11.32
CA MET A 1 32.80 -29.89 10.80
C MET A 1 31.58 -29.21 10.22
N GLN A 2 31.19 -28.09 10.83
CA GLN A 2 29.92 -27.41 10.65
C GLN A 2 29.87 -26.63 9.33
N LEU A 3 28.77 -26.82 8.59
CA LEU A 3 28.26 -25.89 7.58
C LEU A 3 27.50 -24.79 8.31
N THR A 4 27.98 -23.55 8.23
CA THR A 4 27.27 -22.36 8.68
C THR A 4 26.40 -21.84 7.54
N LEU A 5 25.09 -22.07 7.59
CA LEU A 5 24.10 -21.34 6.81
C LEU A 5 23.57 -20.19 7.68
N SER A 6 23.98 -18.97 7.33
CA SER A 6 23.39 -17.73 7.84
C SER A 6 22.12 -17.45 7.02
N PHE A 7 20.95 -17.68 7.62
CA PHE A 7 19.67 -17.19 7.10
C PHE A 7 19.31 -15.92 7.85
N GLY A 8 19.58 -14.77 7.23
CA GLY A 8 19.06 -13.48 7.66
C GLY A 8 17.59 -13.33 7.26
N SER A 9 16.71 -13.26 8.26
CA SER A 9 15.59 -12.32 8.34
C SER A 9 14.89 -11.98 7.01
N LEU A 10 13.96 -12.84 6.57
CA LEU A 10 12.75 -12.51 5.77
C LEU A 10 11.98 -13.78 5.33
N SER A 11 12.59 -14.97 5.47
CA SER A 11 12.01 -16.22 4.91
C SER A 11 10.97 -16.92 5.79
N ALA A 12 10.92 -16.67 7.09
CA ALA A 12 10.04 -17.42 8.00
C ALA A 12 8.52 -17.28 7.70
N PRO A 13 7.95 -16.07 7.48
CA PRO A 13 6.51 -15.94 7.22
C PRO A 13 6.13 -16.43 5.81
N ILE A 14 7.01 -16.26 4.83
CA ILE A 14 6.76 -16.69 3.43
C ILE A 14 6.80 -18.22 3.33
N VAL A 15 7.72 -18.88 4.04
CA VAL A 15 7.80 -20.35 4.09
C VAL A 15 6.58 -20.95 4.82
N ALA A 16 6.07 -20.31 5.88
CA ALA A 16 4.84 -20.76 6.55
C ALA A 16 3.59 -20.67 5.65
N ILE A 17 3.46 -19.59 4.85
CA ILE A 17 2.36 -19.42 3.88
C ILE A 17 2.49 -20.42 2.72
N ALA A 18 3.71 -20.71 2.27
CA ALA A 18 3.97 -21.69 1.21
C ALA A 18 3.69 -23.14 1.66
N VAL A 19 4.02 -23.49 2.91
CA VAL A 19 3.76 -24.82 3.48
C VAL A 19 2.27 -25.04 3.73
N ALA A 20 1.50 -24.03 4.16
CA ALA A 20 0.06 -24.16 4.35
C ALA A 20 -0.69 -24.39 3.02
N ARG A 21 -0.28 -23.70 1.94
CA ARG A 21 -0.85 -23.89 0.58
C ARG A 21 -0.60 -25.27 -0.01
N ALA A 22 0.42 -26.00 0.46
CA ALA A 22 0.73 -27.34 -0.01
C ALA A 22 -0.03 -28.45 0.75
N SER A 23 -0.83 -28.11 1.76
CA SER A 23 -1.46 -29.07 2.69
C SER A 23 -2.99 -29.19 2.58
N ASP A 24 -3.62 -28.63 1.54
CA ASP A 24 -5.09 -28.61 1.35
C ASP A 24 -5.91 -28.09 2.55
N ASN A 25 -5.26 -27.35 3.46
CA ASN A 25 -5.90 -26.68 4.59
C ASN A 25 -5.75 -25.16 4.41
N PRO A 26 -6.77 -24.46 3.89
CA PRO A 26 -6.68 -23.02 3.69
C PRO A 26 -6.70 -22.31 5.05
N MET A 27 -5.58 -21.69 5.43
CA MET A 27 -5.53 -20.81 6.61
C MET A 27 -6.56 -19.70 6.48
N SER A 28 -7.27 -19.44 7.58
CA SER A 28 -8.26 -18.38 7.65
C SER A 28 -7.60 -17.00 7.54
N SER A 29 -8.31 -16.00 7.02
CA SER A 29 -7.80 -14.62 6.88
C SER A 29 -7.31 -14.01 8.20
N PHE A 30 -7.76 -14.56 9.34
CA PHE A 30 -7.35 -14.15 10.68
C PHE A 30 -5.94 -14.65 11.05
N GLU A 31 -5.56 -15.85 10.61
CA GLU A 31 -4.23 -16.44 10.85
C GLU A 31 -3.14 -15.77 9.99
N ILE A 32 -3.51 -15.33 8.78
CA ILE A 32 -2.65 -14.52 7.92
C ILE A 32 -2.38 -13.16 8.58
N GLY A 33 -3.41 -12.54 9.17
CA GLY A 33 -3.27 -11.29 9.93
C GLY A 33 -2.36 -11.41 11.15
N ALA A 34 -2.46 -12.52 11.91
CA ALA A 34 -1.63 -12.78 13.08
C ALA A 34 -0.13 -12.97 12.72
N CYS A 35 0.18 -13.63 11.60
CA CYS A 35 1.55 -13.83 11.14
C CYS A 35 2.23 -12.52 10.70
N VAL A 36 1.48 -11.60 10.08
CA VAL A 36 1.99 -10.29 9.65
C VAL A 36 2.24 -9.36 10.86
N LEU A 37 1.34 -9.40 11.86
CA LEU A 37 1.46 -8.58 13.06
C LEU A 37 2.67 -8.97 13.94
N ALA A 38 2.94 -10.28 14.09
CA ALA A 38 4.10 -10.77 14.83
C ALA A 38 5.44 -10.38 14.16
N GLY A 39 5.48 -10.32 12.82
CA GLY A 39 6.64 -9.85 12.07
C GLY A 39 6.94 -8.37 12.27
N LEU A 40 5.90 -7.53 12.33
CA LEU A 40 6.05 -6.08 12.54
C LEU A 40 6.52 -5.72 13.97
N ILE A 41 6.05 -6.44 14.99
CA ILE A 41 6.45 -6.21 16.39
C ILE A 41 7.94 -6.57 16.62
N GLY A 42 8.46 -7.58 15.92
CA GLY A 42 9.88 -7.96 15.97
C GLY A 42 10.83 -6.93 15.34
N ILE A 43 10.38 -6.20 14.30
CA ILE A 43 11.20 -5.20 13.62
C ILE A 43 11.35 -3.91 14.47
N VAL A 44 10.30 -3.52 15.18
CA VAL A 44 10.29 -2.31 16.03
C VAL A 44 11.14 -2.48 17.30
N THR A 45 11.26 -3.70 17.82
CA THR A 45 12.09 -3.98 19.02
C THR A 45 13.59 -4.00 18.72
N VAL A 46 14.01 -4.33 17.50
CA VAL A 46 15.45 -4.32 17.11
C VAL A 46 15.96 -2.90 16.88
N GLN A 47 15.14 -1.99 16.33
CA GLN A 47 15.57 -0.60 16.07
C GLN A 47 15.71 0.25 17.34
N THR A 48 14.97 -0.07 18.41
CA THR A 48 15.00 0.72 19.66
C THR A 48 16.18 0.39 20.58
N ILE A 49 16.85 -0.75 20.39
CA ILE A 49 17.99 -1.19 21.23
C ILE A 49 19.35 -0.67 20.70
N GLY A 50 19.45 -0.25 19.43
CA GLY A 50 20.72 0.17 18.81
C GLY A 50 21.23 1.58 19.15
N ALA A 51 20.43 2.44 19.77
CA ALA A 51 20.72 3.88 19.85
C ALA A 51 21.32 4.38 21.18
N ARG A 52 21.79 3.50 22.09
CA ARG A 52 22.39 3.91 23.38
C ARG A 52 23.71 3.21 23.69
N ARG A 53 24.83 3.85 23.31
CA ARG A 53 26.16 3.81 23.98
C ARG A 53 27.02 4.95 23.38
N LEU A 54 27.01 6.13 24.02
CA LEU A 54 28.03 6.62 24.97
C LEU A 54 29.30 7.17 24.28
N GLY A 55 29.41 8.50 24.25
CA GLY A 55 30.67 9.22 24.12
C GLY A 55 31.32 9.52 25.47
N ARG A 56 32.65 9.71 25.49
CA ARG A 56 33.44 10.66 26.32
C ARG A 56 34.95 10.41 26.17
N GLY A 57 35.73 11.47 25.97
CA GLY A 57 37.20 11.48 26.12
C GLY A 57 37.88 12.68 25.45
N ARG A 58 38.40 13.61 26.25
CA ARG A 58 38.93 14.95 25.90
C ARG A 58 40.47 14.95 25.64
N PRO A 59 41.10 16.08 25.26
CA PRO A 59 42.35 16.16 24.50
C PRO A 59 43.62 16.29 25.36
N SER A 60 44.80 16.12 24.75
CA SER A 60 46.06 16.65 25.30
C SER A 60 47.04 17.06 24.19
N VAL A 61 47.76 18.14 24.49
CA VAL A 61 48.74 18.90 23.72
C VAL A 61 50.14 18.33 24.00
N GLY A 62 51.07 18.36 23.03
CA GLY A 62 52.51 18.40 23.38
C GLY A 62 53.55 17.86 22.37
N VAL A 63 54.14 18.79 21.61
CA VAL A 63 55.59 18.97 21.33
C VAL A 63 56.43 17.88 20.58
N LEU A 64 56.87 18.30 19.38
CA LEU A 64 58.17 18.13 18.67
C LEU A 64 59.17 17.00 19.05
N GLY A 65 59.63 16.27 18.02
CA GLY A 65 60.80 15.39 18.12
C GLY A 65 61.20 14.62 16.83
N ARG A 66 61.72 15.34 15.83
CA ARG A 66 62.82 15.00 14.89
C ARG A 66 63.10 13.53 14.43
N MET A 67 63.08 13.39 13.09
CA MET A 67 63.92 12.55 12.19
C MET A 67 64.04 11.03 12.36
N GLY A 68 63.50 10.31 11.36
CA GLY A 68 63.91 8.96 10.99
C GLY A 68 63.63 8.69 9.51
N LEU A 69 64.67 8.79 8.68
CA LEU A 69 64.69 8.37 7.27
C LEU A 69 64.49 6.85 7.18
N GLY A 70 63.47 6.38 6.46
CA GLY A 70 63.29 4.94 6.28
C GLY A 70 62.06 4.52 5.48
N ARG A 71 62.25 4.40 4.15
CA ARG A 71 61.69 3.38 3.24
C ARG A 71 60.18 3.07 3.21
N ARG A 72 59.67 3.14 1.96
CA ARG A 72 58.48 2.48 1.39
C ARG A 72 57.13 3.10 1.75
N THR A 73 56.74 4.13 1.01
CA THR A 73 55.34 4.48 0.85
C THR A 73 54.74 3.64 -0.27
N ALA A 74 53.90 2.68 0.13
CA ALA A 74 52.86 2.13 -0.72
C ALA A 74 52.08 3.32 -1.30
N ARG A 75 51.99 3.40 -2.64
CA ARG A 75 51.03 4.28 -3.30
C ARG A 75 49.65 3.77 -2.92
N SER A 76 49.04 4.38 -1.92
CA SER A 76 47.59 4.40 -1.82
C SER A 76 47.09 5.07 -3.09
N GLU A 77 46.58 4.28 -4.03
CA GLU A 77 45.76 4.79 -5.12
C GLU A 77 44.53 5.43 -4.48
N CYS A 78 44.66 6.70 -4.10
CA CYS A 78 43.51 7.57 -4.03
C CYS A 78 42.96 7.56 -5.47
N LYS A 79 41.94 6.73 -5.72
CA LYS A 79 41.06 6.89 -6.89
C LYS A 79 40.75 8.37 -6.94
N ARG A 80 41.33 9.03 -7.94
CA ARG A 80 41.05 10.42 -8.25
C ARG A 80 39.55 10.43 -8.52
N ILE A 81 38.76 10.90 -7.56
CA ILE A 81 37.37 11.23 -7.81
C ILE A 81 37.50 12.38 -8.80
N ASP A 82 37.29 12.10 -10.08
CA ASP A 82 37.22 13.14 -11.10
C ASP A 82 36.02 14.01 -10.74
N THR A 83 36.27 15.07 -9.97
CA THR A 83 35.28 16.11 -9.66
C THR A 83 35.13 17.05 -10.85
N LYS A 84 35.26 16.54 -12.08
CA LYS A 84 34.77 17.27 -13.25
C LYS A 84 33.27 17.28 -13.09
N ILE A 85 32.73 18.45 -12.75
CA ILE A 85 31.31 18.74 -12.86
C ILE A 85 30.94 18.32 -14.28
N LYS A 86 30.21 17.20 -14.41
CA LYS A 86 29.74 16.72 -15.70
C LYS A 86 28.92 17.84 -16.34
N ASP A 87 29.02 17.96 -17.66
CA ASP A 87 28.14 18.85 -18.39
C ASP A 87 26.69 18.42 -18.08
N PRO A 88 25.76 19.36 -17.77
CA PRO A 88 24.35 19.07 -17.60
C PRO A 88 23.77 18.11 -18.66
N SER A 89 24.19 18.27 -19.92
CA SER A 89 23.74 17.43 -21.03
C SER A 89 24.22 15.98 -20.93
N ASP A 90 25.45 15.76 -20.44
CA ASP A 90 25.99 14.41 -20.20
C ASP A 90 25.28 13.73 -19.04
N VAL A 91 24.95 14.49 -17.97
CA VAL A 91 24.16 13.98 -16.83
C VAL A 91 22.78 13.54 -17.30
N GLN A 92 22.09 14.37 -18.10
CA GLN A 92 20.77 14.03 -18.63
C GLN A 92 20.80 12.76 -19.48
N ARG A 93 21.80 12.62 -20.35
CA ARG A 93 21.98 11.45 -21.21
C ARG A 93 22.25 10.19 -20.40
N ASP A 94 23.17 10.25 -19.44
CA ASP A 94 23.54 9.13 -18.58
C ASP A 94 22.36 8.69 -17.71
N SER A 95 21.65 9.65 -17.10
CA SER A 95 20.47 9.38 -16.27
C SER A 95 19.34 8.75 -17.08
N ARG A 96 19.08 9.25 -18.29
CA ARG A 96 18.08 8.64 -19.19
C ARG A 96 18.45 7.20 -19.55
N ALA A 97 19.71 6.95 -19.90
CA ALA A 97 20.17 5.59 -20.22
C ALA A 97 20.01 4.66 -19.00
N THR A 98 20.30 5.16 -17.81
CA THR A 98 20.18 4.42 -16.54
C THR A 98 18.73 4.08 -16.22
N ILE A 99 17.79 5.02 -16.40
CA ILE A 99 16.37 4.81 -16.11
C ILE A 99 15.74 3.77 -17.04
N VAL A 100 16.14 3.74 -18.30
CA VAL A 100 15.61 2.81 -19.31
C VAL A 100 16.26 1.43 -19.20
N ASP A 101 17.49 1.33 -18.68
CA ASP A 101 18.18 0.06 -18.53
C ASP A 101 17.63 -0.75 -17.35
N VAL A 102 16.80 -1.74 -17.67
CA VAL A 102 16.18 -2.68 -16.71
C VAL A 102 17.22 -3.50 -15.93
N LYS A 103 18.48 -3.58 -16.42
CA LYS A 103 19.56 -4.30 -15.72
C LYS A 103 20.18 -3.50 -14.57
N GLN A 104 19.94 -2.19 -14.51
CA GLN A 104 20.42 -1.36 -13.41
C GLN A 104 19.62 -1.65 -12.14
N ASN A 105 20.29 -1.57 -11.00
CA ASN A 105 19.62 -1.74 -9.71
C ASN A 105 18.67 -0.55 -9.45
N SER A 106 17.76 -0.70 -8.49
CA SER A 106 16.80 0.35 -8.14
C SER A 106 17.49 1.63 -7.70
N GLU A 107 18.57 1.54 -6.89
CA GLU A 107 19.25 2.71 -6.35
C GLU A 107 19.92 3.60 -7.42
N ASP A 108 20.51 2.99 -8.46
CA ASP A 108 21.09 3.71 -9.60
C ASP A 108 20.00 4.45 -10.38
N ARG A 109 18.81 3.84 -10.51
CA ARG A 109 17.65 4.46 -11.17
C ARG A 109 17.05 5.57 -10.33
N ASP A 110 16.94 5.40 -9.02
CA ASP A 110 16.46 6.42 -8.10
C ASP A 110 17.41 7.64 -8.10
N ARG A 111 18.72 7.40 -8.13
CA ARG A 111 19.74 8.45 -8.32
C ARG A 111 19.59 9.16 -9.66
N ALA A 112 19.35 8.43 -10.74
CA ALA A 112 19.11 9.03 -12.05
C ALA A 112 17.84 9.90 -12.09
N VAL A 113 16.76 9.46 -11.43
CA VAL A 113 15.53 10.26 -11.25
C VAL A 113 15.82 11.52 -10.44
N HIS A 114 16.56 11.40 -9.34
CA HIS A 114 17.01 12.54 -8.54
C HIS A 114 17.80 13.55 -9.38
N ASP A 115 18.79 13.08 -10.13
CA ASP A 115 19.63 13.93 -10.98
C ASP A 115 18.81 14.67 -12.05
N LEU A 116 17.83 14.02 -12.67
CA LEU A 116 16.92 14.66 -13.64
C LEU A 116 15.89 15.60 -13.00
N ALA A 117 15.46 15.32 -11.77
CA ALA A 117 14.47 16.14 -11.09
C ALA A 117 15.09 17.44 -10.57
N HIS A 118 16.26 17.35 -9.91
CA HIS A 118 16.85 18.48 -9.18
C HIS A 118 18.38 18.45 -9.10
N GLY A 119 19.04 17.59 -9.89
CA GLY A 119 20.49 17.55 -9.96
C GLY A 119 21.10 18.83 -10.58
N PRO A 120 22.43 18.99 -10.48
CA PRO A 120 23.14 20.09 -11.13
C PRO A 120 22.89 20.08 -12.65
N GLY A 121 22.27 21.15 -13.17
CA GLY A 121 21.90 21.23 -14.58
C GLY A 121 20.51 20.69 -14.93
N SER A 122 19.72 20.29 -13.92
CA SER A 122 18.29 20.02 -14.09
C SER A 122 17.55 21.28 -14.52
N ASP A 123 16.81 21.15 -15.61
CA ASP A 123 16.02 22.20 -16.24
C ASP A 123 14.64 21.67 -16.65
N GLU A 124 13.85 22.50 -17.34
CA GLU A 124 12.52 22.10 -17.79
C GLU A 124 12.57 20.91 -18.76
N VAL A 125 13.63 20.78 -19.56
CA VAL A 125 13.84 19.66 -20.48
C VAL A 125 14.08 18.36 -19.72
N SER A 126 14.83 18.41 -18.63
CA SER A 126 15.09 17.27 -17.74
C SER A 126 13.79 16.75 -17.13
N ARG A 127 12.98 17.66 -16.58
CA ARG A 127 11.66 17.34 -15.99
C ARG A 127 10.65 16.87 -17.03
N TRP A 128 10.66 17.47 -18.22
CA TRP A 128 9.86 16.99 -19.35
C TRP A 128 10.26 15.57 -19.74
N THR A 129 11.56 15.29 -19.87
CA THR A 129 12.07 13.94 -20.19
C THR A 129 11.64 12.92 -19.15
N LEU A 130 11.72 13.26 -17.86
CA LEU A 130 11.27 12.40 -16.77
C LEU A 130 9.75 12.13 -16.85
N ARG A 131 8.93 13.17 -17.03
CA ARG A 131 7.47 13.02 -17.26
C ARG A 131 7.18 12.11 -18.45
N SER A 132 7.82 12.33 -19.60
CA SER A 132 7.64 11.52 -20.80
C SER A 132 8.04 10.07 -20.58
N THR A 133 9.12 9.82 -19.83
CA THR A 133 9.57 8.45 -19.53
C THR A 133 8.60 7.72 -18.59
N ILE A 134 8.00 8.41 -17.62
CA ILE A 134 6.93 7.85 -16.76
C ILE A 134 5.69 7.45 -17.58
N GLN A 135 5.44 8.12 -18.70
CA GLN A 135 4.33 7.82 -19.61
C GLN A 135 4.70 6.82 -20.71
N ASP A 136 5.97 6.38 -20.80
CA ASP A 136 6.43 5.50 -21.87
C ASP A 136 5.94 4.06 -21.67
N ARG A 137 4.89 3.68 -22.39
CA ARG A 137 4.27 2.34 -22.29
C ARG A 137 5.17 1.18 -22.70
N TYR A 138 6.35 1.42 -23.29
CA TYR A 138 7.33 0.37 -23.51
C TYR A 138 8.06 -0.04 -22.22
N LEU A 139 8.00 0.78 -21.18
CA LEU A 139 8.50 0.45 -19.85
C LEU A 139 7.43 -0.25 -19.00
N ASP A 140 7.89 -1.17 -18.16
CA ASP A 140 7.06 -1.85 -17.18
C ASP A 140 6.31 -0.85 -16.29
N GLN A 141 5.04 -1.15 -16.01
CA GLN A 141 4.16 -0.26 -15.25
C GLN A 141 4.67 -0.03 -13.82
N ALA A 142 5.16 -1.07 -13.14
CA ALA A 142 5.66 -0.93 -11.77
C ALA A 142 6.92 -0.06 -11.77
N HIS A 143 7.78 -0.20 -12.78
CA HIS A 143 8.93 0.67 -12.98
C HIS A 143 8.53 2.14 -13.18
N ARG A 144 7.55 2.40 -14.04
CA ARG A 144 7.04 3.77 -14.28
C ARG A 144 6.44 4.40 -13.02
N LEU A 145 5.70 3.63 -12.24
CA LEU A 145 5.15 4.10 -10.96
C LEU A 145 6.26 4.40 -9.95
N ALA A 146 7.25 3.52 -9.81
CA ALA A 146 8.40 3.74 -8.93
C ALA A 146 9.14 5.03 -9.27
N MET A 147 9.39 5.29 -10.55
CA MET A 147 9.96 6.55 -11.02
C MET A 147 9.10 7.77 -10.64
N ALA A 148 7.77 7.68 -10.78
CA ALA A 148 6.87 8.75 -10.39
C ALA A 148 6.88 9.01 -8.87
N VAL A 149 6.98 7.94 -8.06
CA VAL A 149 7.13 8.02 -6.60
C VAL A 149 8.43 8.72 -6.22
N GLU A 150 9.56 8.33 -6.83
CA GLU A 150 10.84 8.99 -6.56
C GLU A 150 10.85 10.44 -7.05
N TYR A 151 10.26 10.71 -8.21
CA TYR A 151 10.13 12.08 -8.72
C TYR A 151 9.34 12.96 -7.74
N ARG A 152 8.23 12.46 -7.19
CA ARG A 152 7.46 13.16 -6.16
C ARG A 152 8.28 13.45 -4.91
N ARG A 153 9.13 12.52 -4.47
CA ARG A 153 10.00 12.74 -3.29
C ARG A 153 10.98 13.88 -3.53
N CYS A 154 11.45 14.04 -4.77
CA CYS A 154 12.34 15.12 -5.17
C CYS A 154 11.60 16.46 -5.31
N SER A 155 10.51 16.47 -6.08
CA SER A 155 9.75 17.66 -6.46
C SER A 155 8.24 17.37 -6.47
N PRO A 156 7.52 17.51 -5.34
CA PRO A 156 6.11 17.13 -5.24
C PRO A 156 5.18 17.84 -6.23
N MET A 157 5.40 19.15 -6.44
CA MET A 157 4.57 19.95 -7.34
C MET A 157 4.83 19.61 -8.80
N GLU A 158 6.10 19.45 -9.19
CA GLU A 158 6.49 19.17 -10.57
C GLU A 158 6.15 17.73 -10.99
N ALA A 159 6.15 16.80 -10.04
CA ALA A 159 5.73 15.41 -10.24
C ALA A 159 4.21 15.23 -10.35
N SER A 160 3.41 16.21 -9.91
CA SER A 160 1.95 16.06 -9.86
C SER A 160 1.34 15.81 -11.24
N GLU A 161 1.84 16.46 -12.29
CA GLU A 161 1.37 16.21 -13.66
C GLU A 161 1.68 14.77 -14.12
N ALA A 162 2.88 14.24 -13.83
CA ALA A 162 3.22 12.85 -14.15
C ALA A 162 2.28 11.86 -13.44
N LEU A 163 1.99 12.11 -12.16
CA LEU A 163 1.11 11.27 -11.36
C LEU A 163 -0.34 11.34 -11.84
N VAL A 164 -0.84 12.53 -12.21
CA VAL A 164 -2.17 12.71 -12.79
C VAL A 164 -2.29 11.92 -14.09
N LEU A 165 -1.35 12.09 -15.02
CA LEU A 165 -1.36 11.37 -16.29
C LEU A 165 -1.29 9.86 -16.06
N PHE A 166 -0.46 9.39 -15.14
CA PHE A 166 -0.38 7.97 -14.79
C PHE A 166 -1.70 7.44 -14.20
N ALA A 167 -2.32 8.18 -13.28
CA ALA A 167 -3.58 7.78 -12.63
C ALA A 167 -4.77 7.75 -13.61
N LEU A 168 -4.79 8.65 -14.58
CA LEU A 168 -5.87 8.77 -15.56
C LEU A 168 -5.69 7.84 -16.78
N ASP A 169 -4.50 7.30 -17.03
CA ASP A 169 -4.27 6.37 -18.13
C ASP A 169 -4.91 5.00 -17.85
N CYS A 170 -5.98 4.67 -18.59
CA CYS A 170 -6.69 3.40 -18.48
C CYS A 170 -5.87 2.17 -18.92
N ALA A 171 -4.73 2.37 -19.59
CA ALA A 171 -3.79 1.28 -19.89
C ALA A 171 -3.05 0.78 -18.63
N ASN A 172 -3.01 1.58 -17.56
CA ASN A 172 -2.41 1.17 -16.29
C ASN A 172 -3.42 0.35 -15.46
N GLY A 173 -2.90 -0.64 -14.74
CA GLY A 173 -3.70 -1.40 -13.77
C GLY A 173 -4.37 -0.51 -12.72
N PRO A 174 -5.63 -0.80 -12.34
CA PRO A 174 -6.46 0.09 -11.53
C PRO A 174 -5.89 0.40 -10.15
N PHE A 175 -5.29 -0.59 -9.48
CA PHE A 175 -4.65 -0.38 -8.18
C PHE A 175 -3.42 0.54 -8.27
N SER A 176 -2.59 0.40 -9.29
CA SER A 176 -1.45 1.33 -9.50
C SER A 176 -1.92 2.74 -9.87
N ARG A 177 -3.03 2.85 -10.62
CA ARG A 177 -3.67 4.15 -10.89
C ARG A 177 -4.11 4.82 -9.60
N LEU A 178 -4.73 4.05 -8.69
CA LEU A 178 -5.17 4.55 -7.39
C LEU A 178 -3.98 4.92 -6.50
N GLU A 179 -2.92 4.12 -6.51
CA GLU A 179 -1.67 4.43 -5.80
C GLU A 179 -1.08 5.75 -6.30
N ALA A 180 -0.95 5.93 -7.62
CA ALA A 180 -0.51 7.19 -8.20
C ALA A 180 -1.43 8.36 -7.81
N ALA A 181 -2.76 8.16 -7.87
CA ALA A 181 -3.73 9.19 -7.51
C ALA A 181 -3.55 9.67 -6.07
N ARG A 182 -3.37 8.74 -5.10
CA ARG A 182 -3.12 9.06 -3.68
C ARG A 182 -1.84 9.87 -3.46
N LEU A 183 -0.90 9.85 -4.40
CA LEU A 183 0.38 10.55 -4.31
C LEU A 183 0.36 11.96 -4.90
N ILE A 184 -0.69 12.35 -5.64
CA ILE A 184 -0.80 13.71 -6.22
C ILE A 184 -0.78 14.75 -5.10
N ALA A 185 0.04 15.79 -5.24
CA ALA A 185 0.24 16.78 -4.19
C ALA A 185 -0.81 17.90 -4.18
N GLU A 186 -1.39 18.21 -5.35
CA GLU A 186 -2.45 19.19 -5.47
C GLU A 186 -3.81 18.53 -5.21
N GLU A 187 -4.53 19.03 -4.20
CA GLU A 187 -5.74 18.39 -3.66
C GLU A 187 -6.86 18.28 -4.70
N THR A 188 -7.03 19.28 -5.57
CA THR A 188 -8.08 19.29 -6.60
C THR A 188 -7.85 18.18 -7.63
N GLN A 189 -6.62 18.04 -8.11
CA GLN A 189 -6.19 16.99 -9.02
C GLN A 189 -6.24 15.61 -8.37
N GLN A 190 -5.81 15.50 -7.11
CA GLN A 190 -5.90 14.26 -6.33
C GLN A 190 -7.35 13.78 -6.22
N ARG A 191 -8.25 14.69 -5.79
CA ARG A 191 -9.69 14.45 -5.68
C ARG A 191 -10.27 13.99 -7.01
N LEU A 192 -9.94 14.67 -8.11
CA LEU A 192 -10.42 14.33 -9.45
C LEU A 192 -9.95 12.93 -9.88
N ALA A 193 -8.66 12.62 -9.71
CA ALA A 193 -8.11 11.32 -10.11
C ALA A 193 -8.74 10.17 -9.33
N ILE A 194 -8.89 10.31 -8.01
CA ILE A 194 -9.55 9.30 -7.17
C ILE A 194 -11.02 9.14 -7.54
N LEU A 195 -11.75 10.24 -7.78
CA LEU A 195 -13.16 10.20 -8.18
C LEU A 195 -13.36 9.47 -9.51
N VAL A 196 -12.50 9.73 -10.50
CA VAL A 196 -12.55 9.02 -11.80
C VAL A 196 -12.41 7.52 -11.59
N ILE A 197 -11.47 7.08 -10.75
CA ILE A 197 -11.27 5.66 -10.45
C ILE A 197 -12.48 5.08 -9.69
N ALA A 198 -12.99 5.79 -8.68
CA ALA A 198 -14.12 5.32 -7.86
C ALA A 198 -15.42 5.12 -8.65
N THR A 199 -15.59 5.83 -9.77
CA THR A 199 -16.83 5.83 -10.57
C THR A 199 -16.72 5.12 -11.91
N ALA A 200 -15.52 4.70 -12.32
CA ALA A 200 -15.25 4.05 -13.60
C ALA A 200 -15.83 2.62 -13.65
N ALA A 201 -16.82 2.38 -14.51
CA ALA A 201 -17.51 1.09 -14.60
C ALA A 201 -16.61 -0.07 -15.08
N ASP A 202 -15.53 0.24 -15.81
CA ASP A 202 -14.50 -0.69 -16.30
C ASP A 202 -13.45 -1.04 -15.24
N VAL A 203 -13.47 -0.37 -14.08
CA VAL A 203 -12.56 -0.64 -12.97
C VAL A 203 -13.17 -1.69 -12.03
N ASP A 204 -12.32 -2.62 -11.59
CA ASP A 204 -12.67 -3.64 -10.61
C ASP A 204 -13.36 -3.04 -9.37
N ALA A 205 -14.37 -3.74 -8.85
CA ALA A 205 -15.21 -3.23 -7.76
C ALA A 205 -14.44 -3.05 -6.45
N GLU A 206 -13.43 -3.87 -6.16
CA GLU A 206 -12.58 -3.72 -4.96
C GLU A 206 -11.73 -2.45 -5.07
N CYS A 207 -11.14 -2.20 -6.25
CA CYS A 207 -10.40 -0.97 -6.48
C CYS A 207 -11.30 0.28 -6.43
N ARG A 208 -12.54 0.20 -6.95
CA ARG A 208 -13.52 1.28 -6.83
C ARG A 208 -13.88 1.58 -5.38
N LEU A 209 -14.05 0.55 -4.56
CA LEU A 209 -14.32 0.68 -3.13
C LEU A 209 -13.14 1.36 -2.42
N GLU A 210 -11.92 0.90 -2.64
CA GLU A 210 -10.71 1.53 -2.09
C GLU A 210 -10.56 3.00 -2.49
N ALA A 211 -10.93 3.34 -3.73
CA ALA A 211 -10.94 4.70 -4.21
C ALA A 211 -12.04 5.53 -3.54
N ALA A 212 -13.26 5.00 -3.39
CA ALA A 212 -14.35 5.67 -2.70
C ALA A 212 -14.03 5.95 -1.23
N ILE A 213 -13.36 5.02 -0.53
CA ILE A 213 -12.88 5.22 0.84
C ILE A 213 -11.81 6.32 0.90
N ALA A 214 -10.83 6.29 -0.03
CA ALA A 214 -9.79 7.31 -0.11
C ALA A 214 -10.32 8.70 -0.49
N LEU A 215 -11.46 8.76 -1.16
CA LEU A 215 -12.13 10.01 -1.55
C LEU A 215 -12.81 10.70 -0.36
N ASN A 216 -13.19 9.97 0.68
CA ASN A 216 -13.97 10.49 1.81
C ASN A 216 -13.35 11.75 2.48
N PRO A 217 -12.05 11.82 2.82
CA PRO A 217 -11.46 13.05 3.37
C PRO A 217 -11.39 14.23 2.39
N LEU A 218 -11.44 13.98 1.07
CA LEU A 218 -11.28 15.00 0.02
C LEU A 218 -12.63 15.52 -0.52
N ALA A 219 -13.61 14.63 -0.65
CA ALA A 219 -14.94 14.91 -1.17
C ALA A 219 -15.98 13.97 -0.55
N PRO A 220 -16.44 14.25 0.68
CA PRO A 220 -17.34 13.36 1.41
C PRO A 220 -18.64 13.03 0.66
N ARG A 221 -19.20 14.00 -0.07
CA ARG A 221 -20.44 13.81 -0.85
C ARG A 221 -20.23 12.89 -2.06
N ASP A 222 -19.12 13.06 -2.77
CA ASP A 222 -18.79 12.23 -3.93
C ASP A 222 -18.43 10.80 -3.48
N ALA A 223 -17.74 10.67 -2.34
CA ALA A 223 -17.46 9.39 -1.70
C ALA A 223 -18.74 8.67 -1.25
N GLU A 224 -19.66 9.37 -0.59
CA GLU A 224 -20.96 8.82 -0.18
C GLU A 224 -21.71 8.23 -1.38
N GLU A 225 -21.81 8.99 -2.48
CA GLU A 225 -22.53 8.54 -3.65
C GLU A 225 -21.82 7.37 -4.37
N ALA A 226 -20.49 7.32 -4.38
CA ALA A 226 -19.73 6.17 -4.88
C ALA A 226 -19.96 4.91 -4.01
N LEU A 227 -19.89 5.04 -2.68
CA LEU A 227 -20.15 3.95 -1.74
C LEU A 227 -21.59 3.42 -1.86
N LYS A 228 -22.57 4.33 -1.96
CA LYS A 228 -23.97 3.98 -2.20
C LYS A 228 -24.16 3.15 -3.47
N ARG A 229 -23.55 3.58 -4.58
CA ARG A 229 -23.60 2.82 -5.85
C ARG A 229 -23.04 1.41 -5.66
N LEU A 230 -21.86 1.29 -5.06
CA LEU A 230 -21.24 -0.01 -4.79
C LEU A 230 -22.09 -0.90 -3.87
N ALA A 231 -22.71 -0.34 -2.83
CA ALA A 231 -23.53 -1.11 -1.89
C ALA A 231 -24.83 -1.64 -2.53
N THR A 232 -25.43 -0.85 -3.43
CA THR A 232 -26.74 -1.14 -4.06
C THR A 232 -26.66 -1.90 -5.38
N ASP A 233 -25.50 -1.92 -6.04
CA ASP A 233 -25.32 -2.58 -7.32
C ASP A 233 -25.35 -4.11 -7.19
N ALA A 234 -26.36 -4.75 -7.79
CA ALA A 234 -26.53 -6.20 -7.74
C ALA A 234 -25.45 -6.98 -8.50
N MET A 235 -24.74 -6.33 -9.43
CA MET A 235 -23.65 -6.95 -10.20
C MET A 235 -22.32 -6.97 -9.42
N VAL A 236 -22.23 -6.20 -8.34
CA VAL A 236 -21.05 -6.16 -7.47
C VAL A 236 -21.09 -7.33 -6.49
N SER A 237 -19.92 -7.89 -6.18
CA SER A 237 -19.79 -9.01 -5.25
C SER A 237 -20.35 -8.66 -3.87
N PHE A 238 -20.92 -9.64 -3.16
CA PHE A 238 -21.49 -9.41 -1.83
C PHE A 238 -20.49 -8.85 -0.82
N GLY A 239 -19.22 -9.26 -0.91
CA GLY A 239 -18.16 -8.74 -0.05
C GLY A 239 -17.96 -7.23 -0.22
N VAL A 240 -17.82 -6.77 -1.47
CA VAL A 240 -17.66 -5.34 -1.76
C VAL A 240 -18.93 -4.55 -1.39
N ARG A 241 -20.12 -5.09 -1.67
CA ARG A 241 -21.39 -4.44 -1.28
C ARG A 241 -21.50 -4.26 0.23
N LEU A 242 -21.16 -5.28 1.00
CA LEU A 242 -21.17 -5.25 2.46
C LEU A 242 -20.18 -4.24 3.02
N GLU A 243 -18.95 -4.24 2.51
CA GLU A 243 -17.90 -3.31 2.95
C GLU A 243 -18.22 -1.86 2.55
N ALA A 244 -18.75 -1.65 1.34
CA ALA A 244 -19.27 -0.35 0.93
C ALA A 244 -20.38 0.14 1.87
N ALA A 245 -21.33 -0.73 2.26
CA ALA A 245 -22.38 -0.38 3.22
C ALA A 245 -21.83 -0.03 4.61
N ARG A 246 -20.79 -0.73 5.10
CA ARG A 246 -20.11 -0.41 6.37
C ARG A 246 -19.52 1.00 6.34
N HIS A 247 -18.78 1.34 5.29
CA HIS A 247 -18.20 2.67 5.14
C HIS A 247 -19.27 3.74 4.94
N TRP A 248 -20.31 3.44 4.17
CA TRP A 248 -21.42 4.35 3.94
C TRP A 248 -22.19 4.65 5.24
N ALA A 249 -22.31 3.68 6.15
CA ALA A 249 -22.99 3.86 7.43
C ALA A 249 -22.36 4.93 8.34
N LEU A 250 -21.08 5.28 8.12
CA LEU A 250 -20.39 6.36 8.84
C LEU A 250 -20.92 7.75 8.44
N VAL A 251 -21.46 7.87 7.23
CA VAL A 251 -21.99 9.12 6.68
C VAL A 251 -23.52 9.11 6.71
N ASN A 252 -24.13 7.98 6.33
CA ASN A 252 -25.58 7.82 6.22
C ASN A 252 -26.01 6.44 6.75
N ARG A 253 -26.08 6.33 8.08
CA ARG A 253 -26.45 5.10 8.77
C ARG A 253 -27.81 4.55 8.34
N THR A 254 -28.81 5.40 8.16
CA THR A 254 -30.18 4.95 7.85
C THR A 254 -30.24 4.23 6.51
N ALA A 255 -29.70 4.84 5.46
CA ALA A 255 -29.72 4.25 4.13
C ALA A 255 -28.83 2.99 4.04
N ALA A 256 -27.68 2.98 4.71
CA ALA A 256 -26.84 1.78 4.80
C ALA A 256 -27.55 0.63 5.52
N VAL A 257 -28.28 0.91 6.60
CA VAL A 257 -29.09 -0.09 7.33
C VAL A 257 -30.16 -0.70 6.42
N GLU A 258 -30.82 0.09 5.58
CA GLU A 258 -31.80 -0.42 4.62
C GLU A 258 -31.19 -1.42 3.63
N VAL A 259 -30.02 -1.09 3.07
CA VAL A 259 -29.31 -2.00 2.15
C VAL A 259 -28.85 -3.27 2.85
N LEU A 260 -28.34 -3.17 4.08
CA LEU A 260 -27.97 -4.35 4.85
C LEU A 260 -29.18 -5.25 5.13
N TRP A 261 -30.35 -4.68 5.44
CA TRP A 261 -31.58 -5.45 5.57
C TRP A 261 -32.01 -6.15 4.28
N GLN A 262 -31.82 -5.51 3.12
CA GLN A 262 -32.06 -6.16 1.83
C GLN A 262 -31.14 -7.37 1.62
N ILE A 263 -29.86 -7.26 2.01
CA ILE A 263 -28.91 -8.38 1.97
C ILE A 263 -29.34 -9.50 2.92
N VAL A 264 -29.72 -9.16 4.16
CA VAL A 264 -30.23 -10.12 5.16
C VAL A 264 -31.47 -10.85 4.67
N GLY A 265 -32.40 -10.15 4.02
CA GLY A 265 -33.67 -10.72 3.54
C GLY A 265 -33.59 -11.50 2.23
N SER A 266 -32.53 -11.32 1.43
CA SER A 266 -32.46 -11.91 0.10
C SER A 266 -32.10 -13.40 0.12
N THR A 267 -32.90 -14.21 -0.59
CA THR A 267 -32.65 -15.64 -0.80
C THR A 267 -31.55 -15.93 -1.82
N GLU A 268 -31.18 -14.94 -2.64
CA GLU A 268 -30.12 -15.07 -3.65
C GLU A 268 -28.72 -14.87 -3.04
N VAL A 269 -28.65 -14.25 -1.86
CA VAL A 269 -27.41 -14.02 -1.13
C VAL A 269 -27.03 -15.31 -0.38
N PRO A 270 -25.81 -15.83 -0.54
CA PRO A 270 -25.33 -16.97 0.24
C PRO A 270 -25.39 -16.69 1.75
N TRP A 271 -25.72 -17.70 2.55
CA TRP A 271 -25.92 -17.55 3.99
C TRP A 271 -24.78 -16.83 4.73
N MET A 272 -23.54 -17.10 4.36
CA MET A 272 -22.36 -16.46 4.96
C MET A 272 -22.45 -14.92 4.88
N TRP A 273 -22.88 -14.38 3.75
CA TRP A 273 -23.03 -12.94 3.55
C TRP A 273 -24.28 -12.38 4.22
N ARG A 274 -25.37 -13.16 4.30
CA ARG A 274 -26.58 -12.79 5.06
C ARG A 274 -26.27 -12.65 6.56
N ILE A 275 -25.52 -13.61 7.11
CA ILE A 275 -25.06 -13.60 8.51
C ILE A 275 -24.13 -12.42 8.74
N ALA A 276 -23.17 -12.19 7.86
CA ALA A 276 -22.28 -11.04 7.97
C ALA A 276 -23.04 -9.71 7.95
N ALA A 277 -24.01 -9.54 7.05
CA ALA A 277 -24.86 -8.34 7.01
C ALA A 277 -25.71 -8.17 8.28
N ALA A 278 -26.29 -9.25 8.80
CA ALA A 278 -27.02 -9.21 10.06
C ALA A 278 -26.12 -8.86 11.25
N ALA A 279 -24.90 -9.39 11.29
CA ALA A 279 -23.91 -9.02 12.30
C ALA A 279 -23.53 -7.54 12.22
N GLU A 280 -23.36 -6.98 11.02
CA GLU A 280 -23.12 -5.55 10.83
C GLU A 280 -24.29 -4.70 11.32
N LEU A 281 -25.52 -5.13 11.08
CA LEU A 281 -26.69 -4.45 11.65
C LEU A 281 -26.65 -4.44 13.18
N VAL A 282 -26.18 -5.52 13.83
CA VAL A 282 -25.99 -5.54 15.29
C VAL A 282 -24.92 -4.55 15.73
N VAL A 283 -23.78 -4.47 15.03
CA VAL A 283 -22.72 -3.48 15.28
C VAL A 283 -23.26 -2.06 15.15
N LEU A 284 -24.09 -1.82 14.13
CA LEU A 284 -24.85 -0.58 13.91
C LEU A 284 -26.03 -0.42 14.88
N ARG A 285 -26.09 -1.18 15.98
CA ARG A 285 -27.08 -1.09 17.07
C ARG A 285 -28.52 -1.32 16.62
N VAL A 286 -28.75 -2.06 15.55
CA VAL A 286 -30.09 -2.48 15.10
C VAL A 286 -30.49 -3.74 15.87
N ARG A 287 -31.21 -3.56 16.98
CA ARG A 287 -31.56 -4.64 17.93
C ARG A 287 -32.27 -5.83 17.28
N ALA A 288 -33.13 -5.58 16.29
CA ALA A 288 -33.87 -6.63 15.60
C ALA A 288 -32.96 -7.64 14.87
N ALA A 289 -31.79 -7.22 14.39
CA ALA A 289 -30.87 -8.11 13.66
C ALA A 289 -30.28 -9.21 14.54
N TYR A 290 -30.08 -8.92 15.82
CA TYR A 290 -29.61 -9.91 16.78
C TYR A 290 -30.64 -11.03 16.96
N LYS A 291 -31.95 -10.69 17.00
CA LYS A 291 -33.04 -11.67 17.06
C LYS A 291 -33.05 -12.57 15.83
N VAL A 292 -32.85 -12.00 14.64
CA VAL A 292 -32.78 -12.76 13.38
C VAL A 292 -31.64 -13.79 13.42
N LEU A 293 -30.46 -13.42 13.92
CA LEU A 293 -29.34 -14.35 14.07
C LEU A 293 -29.67 -15.53 15.00
N TYR A 294 -30.40 -15.30 16.09
CA TYR A 294 -30.85 -16.39 16.99
C TYR A 294 -31.92 -17.27 16.34
N GLU A 295 -32.92 -16.67 15.67
CA GLU A 295 -33.95 -17.42 14.95
C GLU A 295 -33.33 -18.33 13.87
N TRP A 296 -32.28 -17.84 13.20
CA TRP A 296 -31.49 -18.64 12.27
C TRP A 296 -30.73 -19.76 12.97
N MET A 297 -30.12 -19.53 14.13
CA MET A 297 -29.44 -20.61 14.87
C MET A 297 -30.39 -21.75 15.23
N GLU A 298 -31.64 -21.43 15.56
CA GLU A 298 -32.68 -22.40 15.89
C GLU A 298 -33.27 -23.09 14.65
N SER A 299 -33.08 -22.53 13.45
CA SER A 299 -33.59 -23.08 12.21
C SER A 299 -32.83 -24.34 11.76
N ARG A 300 -33.59 -25.37 11.38
CA ARG A 300 -33.06 -26.61 10.80
C ARG A 300 -32.67 -26.46 9.32
N GLU A 301 -33.01 -25.34 8.69
CA GLU A 301 -32.75 -25.10 7.26
C GLU A 301 -31.31 -24.65 6.99
N LEU A 302 -30.56 -24.29 8.04
CA LEU A 302 -29.17 -23.86 7.91
C LEU A 302 -28.22 -25.05 7.74
N PRO A 303 -27.38 -25.04 6.70
CA PRO A 303 -26.30 -26.02 6.56
C PRO A 303 -25.40 -26.02 7.79
N GLU A 304 -24.87 -27.20 8.15
CA GLU A 304 -24.06 -27.38 9.36
C GLU A 304 -22.81 -26.47 9.37
N GLU A 305 -22.10 -26.38 8.24
CA GLU A 305 -20.94 -25.50 8.05
C GLU A 305 -21.25 -24.02 8.35
N VAL A 306 -22.47 -23.59 8.03
CA VAL A 306 -22.94 -22.22 8.24
C VAL A 306 -23.37 -22.01 9.70
N ARG A 307 -23.89 -23.05 10.35
CA ARG A 307 -24.26 -23.01 11.78
C ARG A 307 -23.04 -22.73 12.66
N ASP A 308 -21.91 -23.36 12.36
CA ASP A 308 -20.65 -23.10 13.08
C ASP A 308 -20.19 -21.66 12.89
N HIS A 309 -20.27 -21.13 11.67
CA HIS A 309 -19.97 -19.73 11.38
C HIS A 309 -20.89 -18.77 12.15
N LEU A 310 -22.19 -19.07 12.19
CA LEU A 310 -23.19 -18.29 12.94
C LEU A 310 -22.89 -18.32 14.45
N PHE A 311 -22.54 -19.47 15.00
CA PHE A 311 -22.17 -19.61 16.41
C PHE A 311 -20.95 -18.75 16.76
N VAL A 312 -19.89 -18.84 15.96
CA VAL A 312 -18.69 -18.00 16.13
C VAL A 312 -19.02 -16.51 16.04
N THR A 313 -19.90 -16.14 15.10
CA THR A 313 -20.33 -14.75 14.90
C THR A 313 -21.09 -14.22 16.11
N LEU A 314 -22.04 -14.98 16.64
CA LEU A 314 -22.81 -14.59 17.83
C LEU A 314 -21.92 -14.47 19.07
N ARG A 315 -20.99 -15.40 19.28
CA ARG A 315 -20.03 -15.31 20.38
C ARG A 315 -19.23 -14.01 20.34
N LYS A 316 -18.72 -13.63 19.16
CA LYS A 316 -18.00 -12.36 18.97
C LYS A 316 -18.89 -11.14 19.25
N LEU A 317 -20.16 -11.18 18.84
CA LEU A 317 -21.11 -10.10 19.09
C LEU A 317 -21.42 -9.96 20.60
N ASP A 318 -21.46 -11.07 21.34
CA ASP A 318 -21.65 -11.06 22.79
C ASP A 318 -20.45 -10.45 23.51
N GLU A 319 -19.23 -10.83 23.12
CA GLU A 319 -17.99 -10.24 23.61
C GLU A 319 -18.00 -8.70 23.42
N LEU A 320 -18.38 -8.23 22.22
CA LEU A 320 -18.50 -6.80 21.89
C LEU A 320 -19.60 -6.06 22.67
N ARG A 321 -20.61 -6.77 23.19
CA ARG A 321 -21.66 -6.16 24.03
C ARG A 321 -21.23 -6.02 25.49
N THR A 322 -20.31 -6.87 25.93
CA THR A 322 -19.81 -6.91 27.32
C THR A 322 -18.57 -6.03 27.55
N ALA A 323 -17.88 -5.62 26.48
CA ALA A 323 -16.76 -4.68 26.49
C ALA A 323 -17.21 -3.22 26.45
#